data_AF-A0A838YFJ7-F1
#
_entry.id   AF-A0A838YFJ7-F1
#
_cell.length_a   1.000
_cell.length_b   1.000
_cell.length_c   1.000
_cell.angle_alpha   90.00
_cell.angle_beta   90.00
_cell.angle_gamma   90.00
#
_symmetry.space_group_name_H-M   'P 1'
#
loop_
_entity.id
_entity.type
_entity.pdbx_description
1 polymer ?
#
loop_
_entity_poly.entity_id
_entity_poly.type
_entity_poly.pdbx_seq_one_letter_code
_entity_poly.pdbx_strand_id
1 'polypeptide(L)'
;MKKFNQKIQAFFFLFFLSLIVNSSSEETNRLYEIRLDPKGWGNASPQDIKAVLYSTCDSIHKHFGPLKEKEPLRVVRDKSGPIVLFKRNPNGEIIIKLNTGDRFWCQYAYQMAHEFCHVLCRFKNGSQTNLWFEESLCEMASMFALKSMAKTWKTNPPYSNWKSYASAIDDYL
;
A
#
# COMPACT_ATOMS: atom_id res chain seq x y z
N MET A 1 -25.54 41.05 -62.66
CA MET A 1 -26.26 39.95 -61.98
C MET A 1 -25.81 39.90 -60.51
N LYS A 2 -26.79 39.67 -59.62
CA LYS A 2 -26.84 39.76 -58.14
C LYS A 2 -25.60 39.22 -57.40
N LYS A 3 -24.92 39.96 -56.47
CA LYS A 3 -25.17 40.15 -55.01
C LYS A 3 -25.47 38.85 -54.23
N PHE A 4 -24.66 38.47 -53.23
CA PHE A 4 -24.97 38.57 -51.77
C PHE A 4 -23.89 37.94 -50.85
N ASN A 5 -23.63 38.61 -49.72
CA ASN A 5 -22.83 38.20 -48.54
C ASN A 5 -23.57 37.12 -47.71
N GLN A 6 -22.85 36.22 -47.01
CA GLN A 6 -23.24 35.89 -45.62
C GLN A 6 -22.11 35.29 -44.76
N LYS A 7 -22.17 35.66 -43.49
CA LYS A 7 -21.22 35.50 -42.40
C LYS A 7 -21.12 34.06 -41.85
N ILE A 8 -19.96 33.76 -41.26
CA ILE A 8 -19.73 32.98 -40.02
C ILE A 8 -20.50 31.66 -39.89
N GLN A 9 -19.77 30.53 -39.92
CA GLN A 9 -20.14 29.38 -39.08
C GLN A 9 -18.93 28.46 -38.77
N ALA A 10 -18.68 28.34 -37.47
CA ALA A 10 -18.18 27.18 -36.74
C ALA A 10 -16.75 26.67 -37.02
N PHE A 11 -15.82 27.26 -36.27
CA PHE A 11 -14.81 26.60 -35.42
C PHE A 11 -15.03 25.07 -35.26
N PHE A 12 -14.26 24.24 -35.96
CA PHE A 12 -14.07 22.83 -35.59
C PHE A 12 -12.70 22.66 -34.94
N PHE A 13 -12.69 23.03 -33.66
CA PHE A 13 -11.66 22.68 -32.70
C PHE A 13 -12.06 21.34 -32.11
N LEU A 14 -11.31 20.26 -32.37
CA LEU A 14 -11.37 19.05 -31.55
C LEU A 14 -9.96 18.45 -31.46
N PHE A 15 -9.20 19.10 -30.58
CA PHE A 15 -8.25 18.52 -29.64
C PHE A 15 -8.25 16.98 -29.63
N PHE A 16 -7.15 16.37 -30.09
CA PHE A 16 -6.84 14.98 -29.79
C PHE A 16 -6.67 14.88 -28.26
N LEU A 17 -7.72 14.43 -27.59
CA LEU A 17 -7.73 14.17 -26.16
C LEU A 17 -6.75 13.02 -25.91
N SER A 18 -5.59 13.35 -25.35
CA SER A 18 -4.71 12.39 -24.72
C SER A 18 -5.53 11.66 -23.65
N LEU A 19 -5.86 10.40 -23.91
CA LEU A 19 -6.30 9.45 -22.89
C LEU A 19 -5.09 9.15 -21.99
N ILE A 20 -4.74 10.12 -21.14
CA ILE A 20 -3.98 9.84 -19.95
C ILE A 20 -4.96 9.10 -19.06
N VAL A 21 -4.62 7.84 -18.80
CA VAL A 21 -5.23 6.99 -17.80
C VAL A 21 -5.20 7.76 -16.47
N ASN A 22 -6.30 8.40 -16.12
CA ASN A 22 -6.56 8.72 -14.72
C ASN A 22 -6.86 7.38 -14.05
N SER A 23 -5.82 6.69 -13.58
CA SER A 23 -6.02 5.81 -12.44
C SER A 23 -6.48 6.71 -11.31
N SER A 24 -7.77 6.69 -11.03
CA SER A 24 -8.33 7.30 -9.83
C SER A 24 -7.69 6.59 -8.63
N SER A 25 -6.53 7.07 -8.17
CA SER A 25 -6.23 6.97 -6.76
C SER A 25 -7.31 7.80 -6.09
N GLU A 26 -8.37 7.15 -5.59
CA GLU A 26 -9.05 7.71 -4.45
C GLU A 26 -7.94 8.18 -3.50
N GLU A 27 -7.90 9.47 -3.18
CA GLU A 27 -7.20 9.93 -2.00
C GLU A 27 -7.92 9.30 -0.81
N THR A 28 -7.65 8.02 -0.60
CA THR A 28 -7.92 7.32 0.63
C THR A 28 -7.35 8.22 1.71
N ASN A 29 -8.19 8.67 2.64
CA ASN A 29 -7.79 9.45 3.81
C ASN A 29 -6.99 8.53 4.76
N ARG A 30 -5.84 8.04 4.27
CA ARG A 30 -4.91 7.20 4.98
C ARG A 30 -4.26 8.07 6.01
N LEU A 31 -4.36 7.64 7.26
CA LEU A 31 -3.67 8.27 8.37
C LEU A 31 -2.23 7.75 8.48
N TYR A 32 -1.66 7.31 7.36
CA TYR A 32 -0.30 6.84 7.22
C TYR A 32 0.20 7.09 5.78
N GLU A 33 1.52 7.19 5.60
CA GLU A 33 2.16 7.38 4.31
C GLU A 33 3.36 6.44 4.17
N ILE A 34 3.42 5.67 3.09
CA ILE A 34 4.52 4.72 2.84
C ILE A 34 5.56 5.33 1.92
N ARG A 35 6.81 5.41 2.42
CA ARG A 35 8.01 5.79 1.69
C ARG A 35 8.94 4.58 1.57
N LEU A 36 8.99 4.02 0.36
CA LEU A 36 9.82 2.86 0.06
C LEU A 36 11.26 3.26 -0.23
N ASP A 37 12.22 2.45 0.21
CA ASP A 37 13.63 2.61 -0.17
C ASP A 37 13.79 2.38 -1.67
N PRO A 38 14.59 3.17 -2.39
CA PRO A 38 14.77 2.94 -3.82
C PRO A 38 15.54 1.66 -4.16
N LYS A 39 16.24 1.01 -3.21
CA LYS A 39 17.18 -0.07 -3.48
C LYS A 39 16.86 -1.35 -2.70
N GLY A 40 17.39 -2.47 -3.23
CA GLY A 40 17.41 -3.76 -2.55
C GLY A 40 16.34 -4.76 -3.00
N TRP A 41 15.30 -4.33 -3.72
CA TRP A 41 14.09 -5.13 -3.97
C TRP A 41 14.16 -6.15 -5.13
N GLY A 42 15.35 -6.43 -5.68
CA GLY A 42 15.49 -7.36 -6.81
C GLY A 42 14.75 -6.88 -8.06
N ASN A 43 13.97 -7.76 -8.68
CA ASN A 43 13.25 -7.53 -9.94
C ASN A 43 11.85 -6.91 -9.78
N ALA A 44 11.48 -6.50 -8.56
CA ALA A 44 10.20 -5.85 -8.33
C ALA A 44 10.23 -4.35 -8.60
N SER A 45 9.16 -3.87 -9.20
CA SER A 45 8.89 -2.45 -9.39
C SER A 45 8.59 -1.80 -8.02
N PRO A 46 9.20 -0.64 -7.69
CA PRO A 46 8.85 0.12 -6.48
C PRO A 46 7.37 0.49 -6.40
N GLN A 47 6.70 0.68 -7.53
CA GLN A 47 5.27 0.97 -7.62
C GLN A 47 4.44 -0.26 -7.22
N ASP A 48 4.82 -1.43 -7.70
CA ASP A 48 4.14 -2.70 -7.41
C ASP A 48 4.28 -3.05 -5.93
N ILE A 49 5.47 -2.86 -5.37
CA ILE A 49 5.71 -3.05 -3.93
C ILE A 49 4.81 -2.10 -3.14
N LYS A 50 4.80 -0.80 -3.46
CA LYS A 50 3.91 0.16 -2.78
C LYS A 50 2.45 -0.24 -2.91
N ALA A 51 1.99 -0.73 -4.06
CA ALA A 51 0.63 -1.19 -4.25
C ALA A 51 0.26 -2.38 -3.33
N VAL A 52 1.17 -3.33 -3.15
CA VAL A 52 1.02 -4.45 -2.20
C VAL A 52 0.99 -3.94 -0.76
N LEU A 53 1.93 -3.07 -0.38
CA LEU A 53 2.02 -2.54 0.99
C LEU A 53 0.79 -1.70 1.36
N TYR A 54 0.31 -0.84 0.47
CA TYR A 54 -0.93 -0.09 0.70
C TYR A 54 -2.14 -1.02 0.78
N SER A 55 -2.27 -2.02 -0.10
CA SER A 55 -3.36 -3.02 -0.01
C SER A 55 -3.36 -3.73 1.34
N THR A 56 -2.17 -4.04 1.85
CA THR A 56 -1.96 -4.70 3.14
C THR A 56 -2.41 -3.79 4.28
N CYS A 57 -1.86 -2.58 4.37
CA CYS A 57 -2.19 -1.64 5.44
C CYS A 57 -3.66 -1.21 5.40
N ASP A 58 -4.24 -0.97 4.22
CA ASP A 58 -5.66 -0.62 4.07
C ASP A 58 -6.59 -1.74 4.54
N SER A 59 -6.19 -3.00 4.32
CA SER A 59 -6.98 -4.15 4.77
C SER A 59 -7.17 -4.18 6.28
N ILE A 60 -6.16 -3.72 7.04
CA ILE A 60 -6.15 -3.65 8.50
C ILE A 60 -6.74 -2.31 8.98
N HIS A 61 -6.18 -1.20 8.50
CA HIS A 61 -6.42 0.16 8.98
C HIS A 61 -7.91 0.55 8.96
N LYS A 62 -8.68 0.07 7.98
CA LYS A 62 -10.14 0.33 7.89
C LYS A 62 -10.94 -0.13 9.11
N HIS A 63 -10.37 -0.99 9.96
CA HIS A 63 -10.99 -1.50 11.18
C HIS A 63 -10.53 -0.78 12.46
N PHE A 64 -9.57 0.15 12.35
CA PHE A 64 -9.04 0.88 13.48
C PHE A 64 -9.69 2.26 13.59
N GLY A 65 -9.80 2.75 14.82
CA GLY A 65 -10.15 4.15 15.06
C GLY A 65 -9.07 5.10 14.51
N PRO A 66 -9.39 6.38 14.31
CA PRO A 66 -8.47 7.31 13.67
C PRO A 66 -7.13 7.40 14.44
N LEU A 67 -6.02 7.24 13.72
CA LEU A 67 -4.71 7.71 14.18
C LEU A 67 -4.79 9.23 14.35
N LYS A 68 -4.12 9.75 15.40
CA LYS A 68 -4.18 11.19 15.69
C LYS A 68 -3.52 12.05 14.61
N GLU A 69 -2.52 11.50 13.94
CA GLU A 69 -1.68 12.18 12.95
C GLU A 69 -1.39 11.22 11.78
N LYS A 70 -1.03 11.78 10.61
CA LYS A 70 -0.63 10.99 9.45
C LYS A 70 0.76 10.41 9.70
N GLU A 71 0.82 9.11 9.95
CA GLU A 71 2.02 8.39 10.37
C GLU A 71 2.98 8.11 9.18
N PRO A 72 4.18 8.72 9.12
CA PRO A 72 5.12 8.46 8.03
C PRO A 72 5.90 7.15 8.26
N LEU A 73 5.73 6.21 7.34
CA LEU A 73 6.36 4.88 7.36
C LEU A 73 7.49 4.81 6.32
N ARG A 74 8.70 4.51 6.78
CA ARG A 74 9.87 4.29 5.93
C ARG A 74 10.12 2.80 5.81
N VAL A 75 9.81 2.22 4.65
CA VAL A 75 9.96 0.78 4.40
C VAL A 75 11.28 0.51 3.69
N VAL A 76 12.14 -0.29 4.30
CA VAL A 76 13.46 -0.67 3.79
C VAL A 76 13.60 -2.19 3.72
N ARG A 77 14.48 -2.67 2.85
CA ARG A 77 14.81 -4.10 2.82
C ARG A 77 15.93 -4.40 3.79
N ASP A 78 15.81 -5.49 4.54
CA ASP A 78 16.85 -6.03 5.40
C ASP A 78 16.96 -7.56 5.21
N LYS A 79 18.10 -8.18 5.50
CA LYS A 79 18.30 -9.63 5.42
C LYS A 79 18.23 -10.32 6.80
N SER A 80 18.18 -9.55 7.90
CA SER A 80 18.15 -10.08 9.26
C SER A 80 16.76 -10.51 9.74
N GLY A 81 15.71 -10.27 8.95
CA GLY A 81 14.31 -10.51 9.31
C GLY A 81 13.46 -9.24 9.20
N PRO A 82 12.12 -9.38 9.15
CA PRO A 82 11.24 -8.24 9.29
C PRO A 82 11.33 -7.68 10.72
N ILE A 83 11.29 -6.35 10.85
CA ILE A 83 11.25 -5.68 12.15
C ILE A 83 10.84 -4.22 11.99
N VAL A 84 9.95 -3.74 12.85
CA VAL A 84 9.76 -2.32 13.09
C VAL A 84 10.79 -1.85 14.12
N LEU A 85 11.61 -0.87 13.76
CA LEU A 85 12.51 -0.29 14.74
C LEU A 85 11.69 0.61 15.66
N PHE A 86 11.61 0.34 16.98
CA PHE A 86 10.90 1.15 18.00
C PHE A 86 11.47 2.57 18.24
N LYS A 87 11.97 3.21 17.18
CA LYS A 87 12.49 4.57 17.15
C LYS A 87 12.17 5.22 15.80
N ARG A 88 11.92 6.52 15.83
CA ARG A 88 11.82 7.34 14.62
C ARG A 88 13.21 7.71 14.13
N ASN A 89 13.37 7.86 12.81
CA ASN A 89 14.58 8.42 12.23
C ASN A 89 14.62 9.96 12.38
N PRO A 90 15.71 10.65 11.98
CA PRO A 90 15.81 12.11 12.09
C PRO A 90 14.74 12.89 11.33
N ASN A 91 14.08 12.28 10.33
CA ASN A 91 12.96 12.87 9.59
C ASN A 91 11.61 12.59 10.25
N GLY A 92 11.59 11.97 11.42
CA GLY A 92 10.36 11.60 12.13
C GLY A 92 9.67 10.35 11.62
N GLU A 93 10.28 9.56 10.74
CA GLU A 93 9.66 8.38 10.12
C GLU A 93 9.83 7.12 10.99
N ILE A 94 8.79 6.29 11.07
CA ILE A 94 8.89 4.92 11.63
C ILE A 94 9.56 4.02 10.59
N ILE A 95 10.66 3.37 10.95
CA ILE A 95 11.36 2.46 10.04
C ILE A 95 10.79 1.05 10.18
N ILE A 96 10.27 0.52 9.07
CA ILE A 96 9.88 -0.87 8.91
C ILE A 96 10.89 -1.56 7.99
N LYS A 97 11.49 -2.62 8.48
CA LYS A 97 12.39 -3.48 7.71
C LYS A 97 11.62 -4.71 7.26
N LEU A 98 11.77 -5.09 6.00
CA LEU A 98 11.20 -6.33 5.46
C LEU A 98 12.32 -7.22 4.93
N ASN A 99 12.26 -8.51 5.23
CA ASN A 99 13.11 -9.54 4.67
C ASN A 99 12.38 -10.30 3.55
N THR A 100 12.11 -9.56 2.49
CA THR A 100 11.55 -10.09 1.23
C THR A 100 12.15 -9.30 0.07
N GLY A 101 11.91 -9.76 -1.16
CA GLY A 101 12.45 -9.16 -2.37
C GLY A 101 11.74 -9.72 -3.60
N ASP A 102 12.17 -9.28 -4.77
CA ASP A 102 11.58 -9.72 -6.03
C ASP A 102 10.05 -9.64 -5.97
N ARG A 103 9.35 -10.60 -6.57
CA ARG A 103 7.89 -10.61 -6.72
C ARG A 103 7.19 -11.51 -5.69
N PHE A 104 7.77 -11.69 -4.51
CA PHE A 104 7.18 -12.49 -3.42
C PHE A 104 6.06 -11.73 -2.68
N TRP A 105 4.99 -11.36 -3.39
CA TRP A 105 3.93 -10.45 -2.89
C TRP A 105 3.27 -10.90 -1.59
N CYS A 106 3.04 -12.20 -1.40
CA CYS A 106 2.49 -12.71 -0.15
C CYS A 106 3.46 -12.51 1.03
N GLN A 107 4.78 -12.59 0.82
CA GLN A 107 5.76 -12.29 1.88
C GLN A 107 5.78 -10.79 2.23
N TYR A 108 5.66 -9.89 1.24
CA TYR A 108 5.50 -8.46 1.53
C TYR A 108 4.26 -8.19 2.37
N ALA A 109 3.12 -8.78 2.00
CA ALA A 109 1.86 -8.59 2.71
C ALA A 109 1.93 -9.17 4.13
N TYR A 110 2.45 -10.40 4.30
CA TYR A 110 2.61 -11.02 5.60
C TYR A 110 3.49 -10.17 6.53
N GLN A 111 4.71 -9.85 6.09
CA GLN A 111 5.66 -9.12 6.93
C GLN A 111 5.20 -7.69 7.21
N MET A 112 4.64 -6.99 6.21
CA MET A 112 4.15 -5.63 6.42
C MET A 112 2.97 -5.59 7.39
N ALA A 113 2.05 -6.55 7.32
CA ALA A 113 0.91 -6.62 8.23
C ALA A 113 1.36 -6.84 9.68
N HIS A 114 2.33 -7.74 9.90
CA HIS A 114 2.95 -7.96 11.21
C HIS A 114 3.51 -6.65 11.78
N GLU A 115 4.41 -6.01 11.03
CA GLU A 115 5.08 -4.79 11.51
C GLU A 115 4.14 -3.58 11.64
N PHE A 116 3.13 -3.49 10.77
CA PHE A 116 2.13 -2.45 10.86
C PHE A 116 1.23 -2.62 12.09
N CYS A 117 1.01 -3.84 12.56
CA CYS A 117 0.27 -4.08 13.80
C CYS A 117 0.99 -3.48 15.01
N HIS A 118 2.32 -3.63 15.12
CA HIS A 118 3.11 -2.94 16.14
C HIS A 118 2.98 -1.40 16.09
N VAL A 119 2.90 -0.82 14.88
CA VAL A 119 2.65 0.61 14.70
C VAL A 119 1.27 1.01 15.24
N LEU A 120 0.23 0.22 14.94
CA LEU A 120 -1.13 0.46 15.43
C LEU A 120 -1.24 0.27 16.95
N CYS A 121 -0.41 -0.59 17.54
CA CYS A 121 -0.22 -0.76 18.98
C CYS A 121 0.54 0.43 19.64
N ARG A 122 0.71 1.54 18.90
CA ARG A 122 1.27 2.83 19.33
C ARG A 122 2.76 2.82 19.67
N PHE A 123 3.48 1.75 19.33
CA PHE A 123 4.94 1.82 19.28
C PHE A 123 5.56 2.36 20.59
N LYS A 124 5.02 1.93 21.74
CA LYS A 124 5.45 2.44 23.04
C LYS A 124 6.54 1.54 23.62
N ASN A 125 7.65 2.15 24.01
CA ASN A 125 8.57 1.50 24.94
C ASN A 125 7.83 1.27 26.26
N GLY A 126 7.66 0.00 26.63
CA GLY A 126 6.91 -0.42 27.80
C GLY A 126 7.37 -1.78 28.30
N SER A 127 6.66 -2.32 29.28
CA SER A 127 6.95 -3.65 29.81
C SER A 127 6.80 -4.71 28.71
N GLN A 128 7.83 -5.55 28.54
CA GLN A 128 7.78 -6.69 27.63
C GLN A 128 7.02 -7.90 28.21
N THR A 129 6.45 -7.79 29.41
CA THR A 129 5.74 -8.89 30.09
C THR A 129 4.58 -9.45 29.27
N ASN A 130 3.98 -8.65 28.39
CA ASN A 130 2.87 -9.05 27.52
C ASN A 130 3.29 -9.11 26.04
N LEU A 131 4.59 -9.18 25.73
CA LEU A 131 5.08 -9.21 24.35
C LEU A 131 4.48 -10.39 23.58
N TRP A 132 4.37 -11.56 24.21
CA TRP A 132 3.74 -12.75 23.61
C TRP A 132 2.33 -12.46 23.07
N PHE A 133 1.57 -11.58 23.74
CA PHE A 133 0.21 -11.25 23.33
C PHE A 133 0.23 -10.29 22.14
N GLU A 134 1.11 -9.29 22.14
CA GLU A 134 1.29 -8.38 21.00
C GLU A 134 1.76 -9.12 19.75
N GLU A 135 2.76 -9.99 19.87
CA GLU A 135 3.25 -10.84 18.77
C GLU A 135 2.12 -11.73 18.22
N SER A 136 1.31 -12.33 19.10
CA SER A 136 0.14 -13.14 18.69
C SER A 136 -0.88 -12.32 17.89
N LEU A 137 -1.07 -11.04 18.24
CA LEU A 137 -1.93 -10.12 17.48
C LEU A 137 -1.30 -9.76 16.13
N CYS A 138 0.02 -9.57 16.06
CA CYS A 138 0.75 -9.27 14.83
C CYS A 138 0.73 -10.44 13.83
N GLU A 139 0.85 -11.67 14.33
CA GLU A 139 0.66 -12.88 13.52
C GLU A 139 -0.78 -12.98 12.97
N MET A 140 -1.77 -12.75 13.84
CA MET A 140 -3.17 -12.73 13.42
C MET A 140 -3.46 -11.62 12.40
N ALA A 141 -2.85 -10.44 12.54
CA ALA A 141 -2.95 -9.34 11.59
C ALA A 141 -2.42 -9.74 10.20
N SER A 142 -1.34 -10.53 10.15
CA SER A 142 -0.77 -11.06 8.91
C SER A 142 -1.73 -11.98 8.17
N MET A 143 -2.31 -12.94 8.89
CA MET A 143 -3.31 -13.85 8.35
C MET A 143 -4.57 -13.09 7.89
N PHE A 144 -5.04 -12.15 8.71
CA PHE A 144 -6.21 -11.34 8.42
C PHE A 144 -6.00 -10.50 7.14
N ALA A 145 -4.85 -9.84 7.02
CA ALA A 145 -4.54 -8.99 5.88
C ALA A 145 -4.52 -9.78 4.57
N LEU A 146 -3.82 -10.92 4.54
CA LEU A 146 -3.79 -11.81 3.39
C LEU A 146 -5.21 -12.27 3.00
N LYS A 147 -6.02 -12.73 3.96
CA LYS A 147 -7.40 -13.17 3.66
C LYS A 147 -8.28 -12.03 3.14
N SER A 148 -8.15 -10.83 3.72
CA SER A 148 -8.87 -9.64 3.26
C SER A 148 -8.41 -9.18 1.88
N MET A 149 -7.12 -9.27 1.57
CA MET A 149 -6.57 -8.97 0.25
C MET A 149 -7.05 -9.97 -0.78
N ALA A 150 -6.98 -11.28 -0.51
CA ALA A 150 -7.50 -12.32 -1.39
C ALA A 150 -8.97 -12.09 -1.75
N LYS A 151 -9.81 -11.70 -0.77
CA LYS A 151 -11.21 -11.35 -1.04
C LYS A 151 -11.33 -10.08 -1.91
N THR A 152 -10.62 -9.02 -1.55
CA THR A 152 -10.70 -7.72 -2.25
C THR A 152 -10.19 -7.81 -3.69
N TRP A 153 -9.06 -8.50 -3.91
CA TRP A 153 -8.39 -8.57 -5.20
C TRP A 153 -9.16 -9.37 -6.25
N LYS A 154 -10.15 -10.18 -5.85
CA LYS A 154 -11.08 -10.83 -6.81
C LYS A 154 -11.85 -9.80 -7.66
N THR A 155 -12.15 -8.64 -7.09
CA THR A 155 -12.97 -7.61 -7.75
C THR A 155 -12.24 -6.28 -7.91
N ASN A 156 -11.42 -5.88 -6.94
CA ASN A 156 -10.76 -4.59 -6.85
C ASN A 156 -9.26 -4.68 -6.44
N PRO A 157 -8.40 -5.31 -7.25
CA PRO A 157 -6.95 -5.27 -7.02
C PRO A 157 -6.34 -3.93 -7.47
N PRO A 158 -5.11 -3.60 -7.05
CA PRO A 158 -4.42 -2.38 -7.47
C PRO A 158 -4.25 -2.23 -8.98
N TYR A 159 -4.05 -3.37 -9.67
CA TYR A 159 -4.00 -3.44 -11.13
C TYR A 159 -4.99 -4.49 -11.61
N SER A 160 -5.77 -4.17 -12.64
CA SER A 160 -6.85 -5.05 -13.13
C SER A 160 -6.36 -6.44 -13.53
N ASN A 161 -5.13 -6.56 -14.03
CA ASN A 161 -4.48 -7.82 -14.39
C ASN A 161 -4.02 -8.66 -13.18
N TRP A 162 -4.09 -8.14 -11.95
CA TRP A 162 -3.74 -8.88 -10.73
C TRP A 162 -4.93 -9.64 -10.12
N LYS A 163 -6.14 -9.57 -10.72
CA LYS A 163 -7.32 -10.29 -10.22
C LYS A 163 -7.08 -11.79 -10.04
N SER A 164 -6.37 -12.42 -10.97
CA SER A 164 -6.05 -13.85 -10.91
C SER A 164 -5.09 -14.20 -9.76
N TYR A 165 -4.26 -13.26 -9.31
CA TYR A 165 -3.34 -13.46 -8.19
C TYR A 165 -4.07 -13.62 -6.84
N ALA A 166 -5.34 -13.24 -6.75
CA ALA A 166 -6.15 -13.42 -5.55
C ALA A 166 -6.21 -14.88 -5.07
N SER A 167 -6.15 -15.88 -5.97
CA SER A 167 -6.08 -17.29 -5.59
C SER A 167 -4.77 -17.62 -4.88
N ALA A 168 -3.64 -17.14 -5.42
CA ALA A 168 -2.32 -17.37 -4.82
C ALA A 168 -2.19 -16.73 -3.43
N ILE A 169 -2.89 -15.62 -3.17
CA ILE A 169 -2.96 -15.04 -1.82
C ILE A 169 -3.78 -15.94 -0.88
N ASP A 170 -4.90 -16.50 -1.36
CA ASP A 170 -5.76 -17.38 -0.57
C ASP A 170 -5.07 -18.71 -0.22
N ASP A 171 -4.28 -19.26 -1.16
CA ASP A 171 -3.53 -20.51 -1.03
C ASP A 171 -2.26 -20.38 -0.17
N TYR A 172 -1.81 -19.16 0.14
CA TYR A 172 -0.61 -18.91 0.95
C TYR A 172 -0.84 -19.11 2.45
N LEU A 173 -2.10 -19.13 2.90
CA LEU A 173 -2.53 -19.38 4.28
C LEU A 173 -2.86 -20.85 4.50
#